data_AF-A0A7C1WKP5-F1
#
_entry.id   AF-A0A7C1WKP5-F1
#
_cell.length_a   1.000
_cell.length_b   1.000
_cell.length_c   1.000
_cell.angle_alpha   90.00
_cell.angle_beta   90.00
_cell.angle_gamma   90.00
#
_symmetry.space_group_name_H-M   'P 1'
#
loop_
_entity.id
_entity.type
_entity.pdbx_description
1 polymer ?
#
loop_
_entity_poly.entity_id
_entity_poly.type
_entity_poly.pdbx_seq_one_letter_code
_entity_poly.pdbx_strand_id
1 'polypeptide(L)'
;MRNYAITLQMRRPAMSDFMNTREVAAYLRIKERKVYDLVAGKEIPRTRVGGKWLFPKDSIDAWLAESMAGGFAPPSPPPPRVIAGSHDPLLDWALRESGSGLAFLAGGSLLGLDAMADGKALAAGLHVLAGNEGTYNVRAVTKALAGRPVVMIRWASRRQGLITAKGNPLAITSLADLEAKKARLVTRQAGAGSQILLEFELARAGLDPAELETLPTPAGNETELAQAVAHGKADAGVGVQAAAEEYGLDFIALRWEKYDLVVGRREYFEPPFQALLAFAG
;
A
#
# COMPACT_ATOMS: atom_id res chain seq x y z
N MET A 1 9.17 -25.55 -21.95
CA MET A 1 8.84 -24.85 -20.68
C MET A 1 7.48 -25.37 -20.22
N ARG A 2 7.40 -25.93 -19.01
CA ARG A 2 6.14 -26.51 -18.48
C ARG A 2 5.31 -25.40 -17.85
N ASN A 3 4.11 -25.16 -18.40
CA ASN A 3 3.10 -24.30 -17.81
C ASN A 3 2.37 -25.07 -16.70
N TYR A 4 2.36 -24.53 -15.48
CA TYR A 4 1.46 -24.96 -14.42
C TYR A 4 0.25 -24.04 -14.41
N ALA A 5 -0.92 -24.55 -14.79
CA ALA A 5 -2.19 -23.92 -14.52
C ALA A 5 -2.57 -24.20 -13.06
N ILE A 6 -2.54 -23.17 -12.22
CA ILE A 6 -3.11 -23.23 -10.87
C ILE A 6 -4.54 -22.72 -10.99
N THR A 7 -5.48 -23.65 -11.07
CA THR A 7 -6.91 -23.33 -10.89
C THR A 7 -7.10 -22.94 -9.42
N LEU A 8 -7.26 -21.65 -9.13
CA LEU A 8 -7.82 -21.21 -7.86
C LEU A 8 -9.27 -21.71 -7.81
N GLN A 9 -9.47 -22.85 -7.15
CA GLN A 9 -10.79 -23.19 -6.65
C GLN A 9 -11.17 -22.12 -5.63
N MET A 10 -12.11 -21.25 -6.00
CA MET A 10 -12.90 -20.52 -5.02
C MET A 10 -13.54 -21.56 -4.11
N ARG A 11 -13.03 -21.69 -2.88
CA ARG A 11 -13.64 -22.50 -1.83
C ARG A 11 -15.05 -21.95 -1.61
N ARG A 12 -16.06 -22.66 -2.12
CA ARG A 12 -17.41 -22.58 -1.56
C ARG A 12 -17.28 -22.91 -0.06
N PRO A 13 -17.94 -22.18 0.86
CA PRO A 13 -17.91 -22.53 2.27
C PRO A 13 -18.51 -23.94 2.41
N ALA A 14 -17.68 -24.89 2.81
CA ALA A 14 -18.10 -26.26 3.03
C ALA A 14 -18.94 -26.30 4.31
N MET A 15 -20.09 -26.97 4.26
CA MET A 15 -21.07 -27.05 5.35
C MET A 15 -20.61 -27.93 6.55
N SER A 16 -19.44 -27.70 7.14
CA SER A 16 -19.04 -28.36 8.40
C SER A 16 -18.24 -27.47 9.37
N ASP A 17 -18.55 -26.19 9.45
CA ASP A 17 -17.79 -25.25 10.30
C ASP A 17 -18.49 -24.89 11.62
N PHE A 18 -19.58 -25.57 11.99
CA PHE A 18 -20.29 -25.33 13.25
C PHE A 18 -20.23 -26.54 14.17
N MET A 19 -19.63 -26.35 15.35
CA MET A 19 -19.61 -27.32 16.43
C MET A 19 -20.87 -27.19 17.29
N ASN A 20 -21.37 -28.31 17.80
CA ASN A 20 -22.34 -28.33 18.90
C ASN A 20 -21.63 -28.21 20.27
N THR A 21 -22.39 -28.12 21.36
CA THR A 21 -21.84 -27.96 22.73
C THR A 21 -20.83 -29.04 23.10
N ARG A 22 -21.08 -30.30 22.74
CA ARG A 22 -20.18 -31.42 23.04
C ARG A 22 -18.89 -31.34 22.22
N GLU A 23 -19.00 -30.98 20.95
CA GLU A 23 -17.86 -30.83 20.04
C GLU A 23 -16.95 -29.67 20.45
N VAL A 24 -17.51 -28.51 20.79
CA VAL A 24 -16.69 -27.38 21.26
C VAL A 24 -16.07 -27.65 22.63
N ALA A 25 -16.76 -28.39 23.51
CA ALA A 25 -16.20 -28.83 24.79
C ALA A 25 -14.99 -29.76 24.59
N ALA A 26 -15.10 -30.72 23.68
CA ALA A 26 -14.01 -31.61 23.31
C ALA A 26 -12.86 -30.83 22.63
N TYR A 27 -13.18 -29.89 21.76
CA TYR A 27 -12.22 -29.04 21.06
C TYR A 27 -11.38 -28.20 22.03
N LEU A 28 -12.04 -27.55 22.99
CA LEU A 28 -11.41 -26.74 24.03
C LEU A 28 -10.83 -27.57 25.18
N ARG A 29 -11.06 -28.89 25.19
CA ARG A 29 -10.70 -29.82 26.27
C ARG A 29 -11.23 -29.40 27.64
N ILE A 30 -12.47 -28.90 27.69
CA ILE A 30 -13.18 -28.52 28.92
C ILE A 30 -14.47 -29.34 29.09
N LYS A 31 -15.05 -29.31 30.30
CA LYS A 31 -16.35 -29.95 30.55
C LYS A 31 -17.47 -29.14 29.89
N GLU A 32 -18.50 -29.81 29.35
CA GLU A 32 -19.68 -29.14 28.75
C GLU A 32 -20.33 -28.12 29.68
N ARG A 33 -20.36 -28.39 31.00
CA ARG A 33 -20.82 -27.43 32.01
C ARG A 33 -20.11 -26.08 31.90
N LYS A 34 -18.80 -26.08 31.69
CA LYS A 34 -18.01 -24.85 31.55
C LYS A 34 -18.34 -24.11 30.25
N VAL A 35 -18.69 -24.83 29.19
CA VAL A 35 -19.21 -24.21 27.96
C VAL A 35 -20.54 -23.49 28.24
N TYR A 36 -21.45 -24.10 29.00
CA TYR A 36 -22.68 -23.43 29.41
C TYR A 36 -22.44 -22.19 30.28
N ASP A 37 -21.46 -22.22 31.18
CA ASP A 37 -21.08 -21.05 31.99
C ASP A 37 -20.58 -19.90 31.09
N LEU A 38 -19.69 -20.19 30.12
CA LEU A 38 -19.20 -19.21 29.15
C LEU A 38 -20.33 -18.67 28.25
N VAL A 39 -21.29 -19.53 27.91
CA VAL A 39 -22.50 -19.13 27.20
C VAL A 39 -23.33 -18.17 28.08
N ALA A 40 -23.59 -18.49 29.34
CA ALA A 40 -24.33 -17.60 30.23
C ALA A 40 -23.64 -16.23 30.39
N GLY A 41 -22.30 -16.21 30.52
CA GLY A 41 -21.48 -15.00 30.64
C GLY A 41 -21.29 -14.20 29.34
N LYS A 42 -21.73 -14.71 28.19
CA LYS A 42 -21.44 -14.12 26.85
C LYS A 42 -19.94 -14.02 26.53
N GLU A 43 -19.15 -14.95 27.07
CA GLU A 43 -17.68 -14.95 26.99
C GLU A 43 -17.14 -15.82 25.84
N ILE A 44 -18.01 -16.53 25.12
CA ILE A 44 -17.65 -17.41 24.00
C ILE A 44 -18.50 -17.11 22.75
N PRO A 45 -17.90 -17.00 21.54
CA PRO A 45 -18.63 -16.82 20.30
C PRO A 45 -19.61 -17.96 20.03
N ARG A 46 -20.86 -17.62 19.70
CA ARG A 46 -21.93 -18.61 19.49
C ARG A 46 -23.05 -18.07 18.63
N THR A 47 -23.83 -18.98 18.05
CA THR A 47 -25.12 -18.70 17.41
C THR A 47 -26.18 -19.70 17.89
N ARG A 48 -27.46 -19.36 17.73
CA ARG A 48 -28.58 -20.22 18.12
C ARG A 48 -29.46 -20.50 16.92
N VAL A 49 -29.64 -21.78 16.59
CA VAL A 49 -30.49 -22.23 15.47
C VAL A 49 -31.37 -23.37 15.96
N GLY A 50 -32.69 -23.24 15.77
CA GLY A 50 -33.65 -24.29 16.17
C GLY A 50 -33.58 -24.64 17.66
N GLY A 51 -33.30 -23.66 18.53
CA GLY A 51 -33.16 -23.86 19.98
C GLY A 51 -31.80 -24.40 20.44
N LYS A 52 -30.95 -24.88 19.53
CA LYS A 52 -29.62 -25.43 19.82
C LYS A 52 -28.52 -24.37 19.72
N TRP A 53 -27.52 -24.47 20.57
CA TRP A 53 -26.29 -23.67 20.48
C TRP A 53 -25.33 -24.28 19.46
N LEU A 54 -24.79 -23.42 18.62
CA LEU A 54 -23.77 -23.74 17.63
C LEU A 54 -22.58 -22.78 17.75
N PHE A 55 -21.40 -23.29 17.48
CA PHE A 55 -20.12 -22.63 17.70
C PHE A 55 -19.31 -22.68 16.40
N PRO A 56 -19.23 -21.58 15.62
CA PRO A 56 -18.44 -21.57 14.40
C PRO A 56 -16.95 -21.77 14.74
N LYS A 57 -16.31 -22.77 14.14
CA LYS A 57 -14.93 -23.14 14.48
C LYS A 57 -13.96 -21.99 14.28
N ASP A 58 -14.04 -21.29 13.15
CA ASP A 58 -13.16 -20.13 12.87
C ASP A 58 -13.33 -19.01 13.90
N SER A 59 -14.55 -18.79 14.40
CA SER A 59 -14.81 -17.82 15.46
C SER A 59 -14.25 -18.26 16.81
N ILE A 60 -14.32 -19.57 17.13
CA ILE A 60 -13.68 -20.13 18.32
C ILE A 60 -12.16 -20.02 18.23
N ASP A 61 -11.58 -20.27 17.05
CA ASP A 61 -10.15 -20.14 16.80
C ASP A 61 -9.65 -18.69 16.96
N ALA A 62 -10.39 -17.72 16.41
CA ALA A 62 -10.11 -16.30 16.59
C ALA A 62 -10.22 -15.88 18.06
N TRP A 63 -11.26 -16.33 18.77
CA TRP A 63 -11.45 -16.04 20.19
C TRP A 63 -10.36 -16.63 21.08
N LEU A 64 -9.88 -17.84 20.77
CA LEU A 64 -8.70 -18.42 21.43
C LEU A 64 -7.45 -17.59 21.16
N ALA A 65 -7.22 -17.15 19.93
CA ALA A 65 -6.09 -16.31 19.57
C ALA A 65 -6.14 -14.95 20.29
N GLU A 66 -7.31 -14.32 20.41
CA GLU A 66 -7.52 -13.09 21.19
C GLU A 66 -7.30 -13.30 22.68
N SER A 67 -7.74 -14.45 23.22
CA SER A 67 -7.51 -14.83 24.63
C SER A 67 -6.02 -15.07 24.92
N MET A 68 -5.25 -15.56 23.94
CA MET A 68 -3.78 -15.65 24.01
C MET A 68 -3.07 -14.31 23.74
N ALA A 69 -3.74 -13.31 23.16
CA ALA A 69 -3.16 -11.97 23.02
C ALA A 69 -2.97 -11.28 24.39
N GLY A 70 -3.64 -11.79 25.45
CA GLY A 70 -3.36 -11.47 26.85
C GLY A 70 -2.30 -12.36 27.53
N GLY A 71 -1.79 -13.39 26.86
CA GLY A 71 -0.83 -14.34 27.43
C GLY A 71 -0.18 -15.23 26.37
N PHE A 72 1.04 -14.85 25.98
CA PHE A 72 2.00 -15.64 25.18
C PHE A 72 1.42 -16.38 23.96
N ALA A 73 1.07 -15.65 22.91
CA ALA A 73 1.26 -16.18 21.56
C ALA A 73 2.77 -16.43 21.33
N PRO A 74 3.19 -17.58 20.77
CA PRO A 74 4.59 -17.74 20.37
C PRO A 74 4.93 -16.59 19.40
N PRO A 75 6.08 -15.92 19.58
CA PRO A 75 6.41 -14.78 18.73
C PRO A 75 6.44 -15.25 17.28
N SER A 76 5.55 -14.70 16.46
CA SER A 76 5.73 -14.80 15.01
C SER A 76 7.14 -14.33 14.67
N PRO A 77 7.86 -15.04 13.79
CA PRO A 77 9.20 -14.62 13.39
C PRO A 77 9.12 -13.16 12.93
N PRO A 78 10.12 -12.32 13.26
CA PRO A 78 10.10 -10.93 12.84
C PRO A 78 9.97 -10.86 11.32
N PRO A 79 9.15 -9.94 10.79
CA PRO A 79 9.08 -9.73 9.36
C PRO A 79 10.49 -9.41 8.82
N PRO A 80 10.76 -9.70 7.54
CA PRO A 80 12.04 -9.34 6.95
C PRO A 80 12.24 -7.82 7.01
N ARG A 81 13.51 -7.39 7.03
CA ARG A 81 13.95 -5.99 7.03
C ARG A 81 13.71 -5.30 5.69
N VAL A 82 12.46 -5.31 5.25
CA VAL A 82 12.01 -4.83 3.95
C VAL A 82 10.93 -3.79 4.17
N ILE A 83 11.12 -2.63 3.56
CA ILE A 83 10.05 -1.68 3.28
C ILE A 83 9.53 -1.99 1.88
N ALA A 84 8.23 -2.11 1.71
CA ALA A 84 7.61 -2.39 0.41
C ALA A 84 6.75 -1.21 -0.08
N GLY A 85 6.35 -1.21 -1.34
CA GLY A 85 5.35 -0.27 -1.85
C GLY A 85 5.94 0.85 -2.70
N SER A 86 5.26 1.99 -2.73
CA SER A 86 5.51 3.03 -3.73
C SER A 86 6.92 3.60 -3.65
N HIS A 87 7.61 3.65 -4.79
CA HIS A 87 8.94 4.23 -4.85
C HIS A 87 8.96 5.72 -4.44
N ASP A 88 10.00 6.10 -3.70
CA ASP A 88 10.26 7.48 -3.29
C ASP A 88 11.78 7.72 -3.27
N PRO A 89 12.30 8.68 -4.06
CA PRO A 89 13.74 8.92 -4.14
C PRO A 89 14.38 9.30 -2.80
N LEU A 90 13.67 10.07 -1.96
CA LEU A 90 14.17 10.47 -0.63
C LEU A 90 14.28 9.25 0.28
N LEU A 91 13.28 8.38 0.29
CA LEU A 91 13.32 7.12 1.04
C LEU A 91 14.44 6.19 0.55
N ASP A 92 14.55 5.99 -0.77
CA ASP A 92 15.56 5.12 -1.36
C ASP A 92 16.99 5.59 -1.00
N TRP A 93 17.26 6.89 -1.09
CA TRP A 93 18.51 7.48 -0.64
C TRP A 93 18.72 7.30 0.88
N ALA A 94 17.72 7.65 1.70
CA ALA A 94 17.85 7.55 3.16
C ALA A 94 18.10 6.12 3.65
N LEU A 95 17.50 5.11 3.00
CA LEU A 95 17.73 3.71 3.33
C LEU A 95 19.19 3.29 3.07
N ARG A 96 19.80 3.79 1.99
CA ARG A 96 21.21 3.52 1.65
C ARG A 96 22.18 4.19 2.62
N GLU A 97 21.92 5.46 2.96
CA GLU A 97 22.85 6.28 3.75
C GLU A 97 22.69 6.12 5.27
N SER A 98 21.50 5.74 5.76
CA SER A 98 21.22 5.65 7.20
C SER A 98 21.96 4.53 7.94
N GLY A 99 22.50 3.53 7.23
CA GLY A 99 23.02 2.32 7.85
C GLY A 99 21.95 1.47 8.57
N SER A 100 20.66 1.73 8.30
CA SER A 100 19.53 1.02 8.93
C SER A 100 19.50 -0.49 8.66
N GLY A 101 20.13 -0.93 7.56
CA GLY A 101 20.07 -2.32 7.10
C GLY A 101 18.67 -2.74 6.63
N LEU A 102 17.83 -1.76 6.26
CA LEU A 102 16.52 -1.95 5.65
C LEU A 102 16.66 -1.97 4.13
N ALA A 103 16.06 -2.96 3.48
CA ALA A 103 15.97 -3.03 2.02
C ALA A 103 14.65 -2.45 1.52
N PHE A 104 14.65 -1.96 0.27
CA PHE A 104 13.44 -1.45 -0.36
C PHE A 104 12.96 -2.37 -1.49
N LEU A 105 11.70 -2.79 -1.41
CA LEU A 105 10.99 -3.52 -2.45
C LEU A 105 9.99 -2.58 -3.12
N ALA A 106 10.47 -1.85 -4.14
CA ALA A 106 9.67 -0.91 -4.89
C ALA A 106 8.51 -1.59 -5.64
N GLY A 107 7.33 -0.97 -5.61
CA GLY A 107 6.09 -1.46 -6.19
C GLY A 107 4.98 -0.41 -6.08
N GLY A 108 3.71 -0.83 -6.04
CA GLY A 108 2.58 0.07 -5.76
C GLY A 108 2.23 0.11 -4.27
N SER A 109 1.68 1.23 -3.79
CA SER A 109 1.27 1.40 -2.37
C SER A 109 0.41 0.25 -1.85
N LEU A 110 -0.59 -0.19 -2.63
CA LEU A 110 -1.48 -1.29 -2.23
C LEU A 110 -0.75 -2.63 -2.12
N LEU A 111 0.17 -2.91 -3.05
CA LEU A 111 1.01 -4.11 -2.98
C LEU A 111 1.93 -4.08 -1.75
N GLY A 112 2.38 -2.89 -1.34
CA GLY A 112 3.13 -2.71 -0.09
C GLY A 112 2.30 -3.06 1.14
N LEU A 113 1.03 -2.63 1.18
CA LEU A 113 0.10 -3.00 2.25
C LEU A 113 -0.18 -4.51 2.27
N ASP A 114 -0.39 -5.13 1.11
CA ASP A 114 -0.57 -6.57 0.99
C ASP A 114 0.66 -7.33 1.48
N ALA A 115 1.88 -6.86 1.15
CA ALA A 115 3.12 -7.45 1.64
C ALA A 115 3.25 -7.36 3.18
N MET A 116 2.83 -6.24 3.79
CA MET A 116 2.75 -6.12 5.25
C MET A 116 1.68 -7.05 5.85
N ALA A 117 0.51 -7.15 5.22
CA ALA A 117 -0.56 -8.07 5.63
C ALA A 117 -0.07 -9.53 5.57
N ASP A 118 0.75 -9.88 4.61
CA ASP A 118 1.32 -11.22 4.48
C ASP A 118 2.55 -11.47 5.39
N GLY A 119 3.02 -10.46 6.14
CA GLY A 119 4.23 -10.56 6.97
C GLY A 119 5.53 -10.62 6.15
N LYS A 120 5.49 -10.21 4.87
CA LYS A 120 6.62 -10.18 3.94
C LYS A 120 7.38 -8.85 3.93
N ALA A 121 6.88 -7.86 4.66
CA ALA A 121 7.52 -6.56 4.84
C ALA A 121 7.20 -6.02 6.24
N LEU A 122 8.14 -5.30 6.85
CA LEU A 122 7.93 -4.68 8.15
C LEU A 122 7.27 -3.30 8.05
N ALA A 123 7.44 -2.64 6.91
CA ALA A 123 6.84 -1.36 6.60
C ALA A 123 6.42 -1.25 5.14
N ALA A 124 5.59 -0.26 4.84
CA ALA A 124 5.20 0.11 3.49
C ALA A 124 5.20 1.62 3.28
N GLY A 125 5.67 2.05 2.11
CA GLY A 125 5.62 3.43 1.64
C GLY A 125 4.38 3.68 0.76
N LEU A 126 3.61 4.71 1.11
CA LEU A 126 2.24 4.90 0.63
C LEU A 126 1.92 6.34 0.22
N HIS A 127 1.15 6.49 -0.85
CA HIS A 127 0.60 7.77 -1.32
C HIS A 127 -0.76 7.55 -2.01
N VAL A 128 -1.63 6.76 -1.37
CA VAL A 128 -2.97 6.44 -1.87
C VAL A 128 -3.92 7.61 -1.59
N LEU A 129 -4.38 8.27 -2.66
CA LEU A 129 -5.46 9.25 -2.61
C LEU A 129 -6.75 8.59 -2.09
N ALA A 130 -7.30 9.10 -0.98
CA ALA A 130 -8.60 8.67 -0.49
C ALA A 130 -9.68 9.70 -0.87
N GLY A 131 -10.32 9.45 -2.02
CA GLY A 131 -11.52 10.17 -2.45
C GLY A 131 -11.34 11.69 -2.57
N ASN A 132 -12.44 12.39 -2.35
CA ASN A 132 -12.65 13.82 -2.55
C ASN A 132 -12.17 14.72 -1.39
N GLU A 133 -11.74 14.16 -0.26
CA GLU A 133 -11.51 14.93 0.99
C GLU A 133 -10.03 15.20 1.31
N GLY A 134 -9.09 14.92 0.40
CA GLY A 134 -7.66 15.23 0.63
C GLY A 134 -7.02 14.46 1.79
N THR A 135 -7.69 13.42 2.29
CA THR A 135 -7.12 12.42 3.20
C THR A 135 -6.32 11.42 2.36
N TYR A 136 -5.13 11.07 2.84
CA TYR A 136 -4.25 10.10 2.19
C TYR A 136 -4.10 8.90 3.11
N ASN A 137 -3.95 7.71 2.52
CA ASN A 137 -3.48 6.47 3.14
C ASN A 137 -4.38 5.85 4.24
N VAL A 138 -4.96 6.62 5.17
CA VAL A 138 -5.71 6.13 6.34
C VAL A 138 -6.74 5.06 5.95
N ARG A 139 -7.60 5.34 4.97
CA ARG A 139 -8.63 4.38 4.54
C ARG A 139 -8.04 3.08 3.99
N ALA A 140 -6.96 3.18 3.21
CA ALA A 140 -6.28 2.02 2.65
C ALA A 140 -5.62 1.18 3.76
N VAL A 141 -4.94 1.83 4.70
CA VAL A 141 -4.29 1.20 5.85
C VAL A 141 -5.31 0.51 6.76
N THR A 142 -6.36 1.22 7.16
CA THR A 142 -7.42 0.67 8.04
C THR A 142 -8.09 -0.56 7.42
N LYS A 143 -8.27 -0.56 6.09
CA LYS A 143 -8.84 -1.71 5.38
C LYS A 143 -7.86 -2.89 5.29
N ALA A 144 -6.61 -2.64 4.89
CA ALA A 144 -5.64 -3.70 4.61
C ALA A 144 -5.04 -4.31 5.88
N LEU A 145 -4.84 -3.52 6.93
CA LEU A 145 -4.17 -3.93 8.18
C LEU A 145 -5.15 -3.92 9.36
N ALA A 146 -6.43 -4.18 9.10
CA ALA A 146 -7.46 -4.24 10.12
C ALA A 146 -7.07 -5.19 11.28
N GLY A 147 -7.16 -4.71 12.52
CA GLY A 147 -6.80 -5.47 13.71
C GLY A 147 -5.30 -5.61 13.97
N ARG A 148 -4.42 -5.03 13.13
CA ARG A 148 -2.97 -5.05 13.36
C ARG A 148 -2.50 -3.75 14.00
N PRO A 149 -1.67 -3.82 15.06
CA PRO A 149 -1.09 -2.63 15.64
C PRO A 149 0.01 -2.09 14.70
N VAL A 150 -0.23 -0.91 14.14
CA VAL A 150 0.70 -0.23 13.23
C VAL A 150 0.90 1.22 13.66
N VAL A 151 2.02 1.81 13.22
CA VAL A 151 2.31 3.23 13.32
C VAL A 151 2.38 3.78 11.90
N MET A 152 1.71 4.90 11.65
CA MET A 152 1.81 5.63 10.38
C MET A 152 2.49 6.96 10.65
N ILE A 153 3.50 7.28 9.85
CA ILE A 153 4.28 8.52 9.95
C ILE A 153 4.28 9.24 8.59
N ARG A 154 4.16 10.57 8.63
CA ARG A 154 4.41 11.40 7.45
C ARG A 154 5.90 11.40 7.18
N TRP A 155 6.30 10.76 6.09
CA TRP A 155 7.70 10.75 5.65
C TRP A 155 8.04 12.02 4.89
N ALA A 156 7.21 12.38 3.90
CA ALA A 156 7.44 13.58 3.11
C ALA A 156 6.13 14.20 2.60
N SER A 157 6.14 15.52 2.45
CA SER A 157 5.21 16.21 1.56
C SER A 157 5.97 16.56 0.29
N ARG A 158 5.49 16.09 -0.87
CA ARG A 158 6.18 16.24 -2.16
C ARG A 158 5.29 16.92 -3.19
N ARG A 159 5.89 17.63 -4.14
CA ARG A 159 5.15 18.25 -5.24
C ARG A 159 5.14 17.32 -6.44
N GLN A 160 3.95 17.07 -6.98
CA GLN A 160 3.75 16.43 -8.26
C GLN A 160 3.36 17.47 -9.31
N GLY A 161 3.81 17.25 -10.54
CA GLY A 161 3.64 18.22 -11.61
C GLY A 161 4.10 17.71 -12.97
N LEU A 162 3.98 18.58 -13.96
CA LEU A 162 4.53 18.35 -15.29
C LEU A 162 6.03 18.59 -15.26
N ILE A 163 6.78 17.57 -15.66
CA ILE A 163 8.21 17.62 -15.93
C ILE A 163 8.36 17.89 -17.42
N THR A 164 9.16 18.88 -17.79
CA THR A 164 9.42 19.27 -19.18
C THR A 164 10.91 19.33 -19.44
N ALA A 165 11.33 19.29 -20.71
CA ALA A 165 12.73 19.47 -21.06
C ALA A 165 13.27 20.80 -20.49
N LYS A 166 14.57 20.83 -20.19
CA LYS A 166 15.23 22.04 -19.66
C LYS A 166 14.95 23.26 -20.55
N GLY A 167 14.55 24.36 -19.92
CA GLY A 167 14.15 25.59 -20.61
C GLY A 167 12.78 25.54 -21.28
N ASN A 168 12.03 24.44 -21.11
CA ASN A 168 10.66 24.23 -21.57
C ASN A 168 10.44 24.71 -23.03
N PRO A 169 11.00 24.03 -24.04
CA PRO A 169 11.04 24.51 -25.43
C PRO A 169 9.66 24.74 -26.07
N LEU A 170 8.64 24.01 -25.61
CA LEU A 170 7.25 24.17 -26.04
C LEU A 170 6.48 25.19 -25.18
N ALA A 171 7.13 25.85 -24.23
CA ALA A 171 6.55 26.81 -23.30
C ALA A 171 5.28 26.27 -22.60
N ILE A 172 5.25 24.98 -22.26
CA ILE A 172 4.10 24.31 -21.62
C ILE A 172 3.86 24.96 -20.25
N THR A 173 2.64 25.37 -19.95
CA THR A 173 2.28 25.91 -18.63
C THR A 173 1.09 25.20 -17.98
N SER A 174 0.44 24.28 -18.70
CA SER A 174 -0.73 23.55 -18.22
C SER A 174 -0.90 22.20 -18.93
N LEU A 175 -1.85 21.37 -18.49
CA LEU A 175 -2.19 20.12 -19.18
C LEU A 175 -2.85 20.36 -20.55
N ALA A 176 -3.58 21.47 -20.71
CA ALA A 176 -4.22 21.81 -21.99
C ALA A 176 -3.19 22.09 -23.10
N ASP A 177 -2.00 22.56 -22.72
CA ASP A 177 -0.90 22.78 -23.66
C ASP A 177 -0.36 21.47 -24.24
N LEU A 178 -0.54 20.33 -23.57
CA LEU A 178 -0.08 19.04 -24.08
C LEU A 178 -0.81 18.69 -25.39
N GLU A 179 -2.13 18.89 -25.40
CA GLU A 179 -2.97 18.73 -26.59
C GLU A 179 -2.70 19.86 -27.60
N ALA A 180 -2.82 21.12 -27.17
CA ALA A 180 -2.77 22.29 -28.05
C ALA A 180 -1.42 22.41 -28.81
N LYS A 181 -0.33 21.96 -28.19
CA LYS A 181 1.02 22.02 -28.75
C LYS A 181 1.51 20.68 -29.29
N LYS A 182 0.67 19.64 -29.26
CA LYS A 182 1.01 18.28 -29.67
C LYS A 182 2.30 17.79 -29.00
N ALA A 183 2.40 18.01 -27.69
CA ALA A 183 3.58 17.63 -26.92
C ALA A 183 3.58 16.11 -26.74
N ARG A 184 4.72 15.47 -27.02
CA ARG A 184 4.91 14.03 -26.82
C ARG A 184 4.97 13.75 -25.32
N LEU A 185 3.94 13.10 -24.80
CA LEU A 185 3.79 12.79 -23.38
C LEU A 185 4.32 11.38 -23.07
N VAL A 186 5.22 11.27 -22.11
CA VAL A 186 5.54 9.97 -21.48
C VAL A 186 4.60 9.73 -20.30
N THR A 187 3.88 8.60 -20.35
CA THR A 187 2.99 8.14 -19.27
C THR A 187 3.72 7.20 -18.32
N ARG A 188 3.07 6.84 -17.20
CA ARG A 188 3.60 5.85 -16.23
C ARG A 188 2.74 4.59 -16.28
N GLN A 189 3.25 3.46 -15.79
CA GLN A 189 2.47 2.22 -15.76
C GLN A 189 1.13 2.40 -15.02
N ALA A 190 0.14 1.60 -15.42
CA ALA A 190 -1.17 1.58 -14.78
C ALA A 190 -1.04 1.39 -13.25
N GLY A 191 -1.76 2.22 -12.49
CA GLY A 191 -1.72 2.22 -11.02
C GLY A 191 -0.56 3.00 -10.39
N ALA A 192 0.37 3.54 -11.17
CA ALA A 192 1.35 4.50 -10.65
C ALA A 192 0.63 5.78 -10.19
N GLY A 193 1.02 6.35 -9.05
CA GLY A 193 0.30 7.51 -8.50
C GLY A 193 0.33 8.74 -9.41
N SER A 194 1.42 8.95 -10.17
CA SER A 194 1.47 10.04 -11.16
C SER A 194 0.61 9.78 -12.39
N GLN A 195 0.35 8.52 -12.76
CA GLN A 195 -0.61 8.16 -13.81
C GLN A 195 -2.04 8.45 -13.35
N ILE A 196 -2.38 8.07 -12.12
CA ILE A 196 -3.68 8.38 -11.50
C ILE A 196 -3.87 9.90 -11.39
N LEU A 197 -2.82 10.65 -11.03
CA LEU A 197 -2.87 12.10 -10.99
C LEU A 197 -3.12 12.69 -12.38
N LEU A 198 -2.41 12.22 -13.42
CA LEU A 198 -2.63 12.66 -14.79
C LEU A 198 -4.09 12.46 -15.21
N GLU A 199 -4.64 11.26 -15.02
CA GLU A 199 -6.03 10.94 -15.35
C GLU A 199 -7.02 11.84 -14.60
N PHE A 200 -6.81 12.04 -13.30
CA PHE A 200 -7.63 12.93 -12.49
C PHE A 200 -7.60 14.37 -13.01
N GLU A 201 -6.41 14.88 -13.33
CA GLU A 201 -6.22 16.27 -13.74
C GLU A 201 -6.72 16.53 -15.17
N LEU A 202 -6.59 15.55 -16.09
CA LEU A 202 -7.20 15.60 -17.42
C LEU A 202 -8.73 15.62 -17.33
N ALA A 203 -9.31 14.71 -16.54
CA ALA A 203 -10.76 14.66 -16.33
C ALA A 203 -11.29 15.97 -15.71
N ARG A 204 -10.55 16.56 -14.76
CA ARG A 204 -10.89 17.85 -14.15
C ARG A 204 -10.83 19.00 -15.15
N ALA A 205 -9.90 18.95 -16.10
CA ALA A 205 -9.75 19.95 -17.16
C ALA A 205 -10.70 19.74 -18.35
N GLY A 206 -11.44 18.62 -18.39
CA GLY A 206 -12.30 18.25 -19.52
C GLY A 206 -11.52 17.86 -20.77
N LEU A 207 -10.28 17.40 -20.62
CA LEU A 207 -9.41 16.97 -21.71
C LEU A 207 -9.59 15.48 -21.97
N ASP A 208 -9.68 15.09 -23.24
CA ASP A 208 -9.75 13.69 -23.63
C ASP A 208 -8.34 13.09 -23.73
N PRO A 209 -8.00 12.05 -22.94
CA PRO A 209 -6.71 11.37 -23.05
C PRO A 209 -6.40 10.83 -24.46
N ALA A 210 -7.42 10.55 -25.28
CA ALA A 210 -7.25 10.07 -26.65
C ALA A 210 -6.65 11.11 -27.61
N GLU A 211 -6.78 12.41 -27.27
CA GLU A 211 -6.26 13.53 -28.07
C GLU A 211 -4.80 13.87 -27.72
N LEU A 212 -4.22 13.21 -26.71
CA LEU A 212 -2.83 13.41 -26.31
C LEU A 212 -1.87 12.54 -27.12
N GLU A 213 -0.78 13.14 -27.61
CA GLU A 213 0.30 12.39 -28.23
C GLU A 213 1.13 11.67 -27.16
N THR A 214 0.90 10.37 -26.96
CA THR A 214 1.62 9.58 -25.96
C THR A 214 2.71 8.70 -26.58
N LEU A 215 3.79 8.48 -25.84
CA LEU A 215 4.76 7.44 -26.21
C LEU A 215 4.12 6.04 -26.14
N PRO A 216 4.50 5.12 -27.03
CA PRO A 216 3.89 3.79 -27.09
C PRO A 216 4.20 2.92 -25.86
N THR A 217 5.29 3.23 -25.15
CA THR A 217 5.73 2.48 -23.96
C THR A 217 5.72 3.42 -22.74
N PRO A 218 4.87 3.13 -21.73
CA PRO A 218 4.91 3.86 -20.47
C PRO A 218 6.23 3.65 -19.73
N ALA A 219 6.68 4.65 -18.99
CA ALA A 219 7.85 4.55 -18.10
C ALA A 219 7.53 3.70 -16.87
N GLY A 220 8.44 2.79 -16.48
CA GLY A 220 8.27 1.85 -15.37
C GLY A 220 8.59 2.42 -13.99
N ASN A 221 9.43 3.46 -13.90
CA ASN A 221 9.70 4.22 -12.66
C ASN A 221 9.83 5.74 -12.94
N GLU A 222 9.98 6.54 -11.89
CA GLU A 222 10.16 8.00 -11.97
C GLU A 222 11.42 8.36 -12.76
N THR A 223 12.49 7.58 -12.59
CA THR A 223 13.78 7.73 -13.27
C THR A 223 13.65 7.56 -14.77
N GLU A 224 12.97 6.52 -15.24
CA GLU A 224 12.71 6.27 -16.67
C GLU A 224 11.88 7.40 -17.29
N LEU A 225 10.90 7.95 -16.56
CA LEU A 225 10.11 9.09 -17.02
C LEU A 225 11.00 10.32 -17.19
N ALA A 226 11.80 10.66 -16.18
CA ALA A 226 12.71 11.80 -16.24
C ALA A 226 13.74 11.64 -17.37
N GLN A 227 14.30 10.44 -17.56
CA GLN A 227 15.22 10.14 -18.65
C GLN A 227 14.57 10.27 -20.04
N ALA A 228 13.30 9.88 -20.20
CA ALA A 228 12.60 10.04 -21.47
C ALA A 228 12.47 11.51 -21.87
N VAL A 229 12.20 12.39 -20.90
CA VAL A 229 12.15 13.85 -21.12
C VAL A 229 13.55 14.42 -21.34
N ALA A 230 14.53 14.06 -20.50
CA ALA A 230 15.91 14.55 -20.59
C ALA A 230 16.60 14.20 -21.92
N HIS A 231 16.31 13.01 -22.47
CA HIS A 231 16.86 12.57 -23.76
C HIS A 231 16.01 13.02 -24.97
N GLY A 232 14.98 13.85 -24.77
CA GLY A 232 14.14 14.38 -25.85
C GLY A 232 13.25 13.34 -26.54
N LYS A 233 13.04 12.17 -25.92
CA LYS A 233 12.07 11.17 -26.40
C LYS A 233 10.65 11.65 -26.17
N ALA A 234 10.41 12.32 -25.05
CA ALA A 234 9.18 13.00 -24.69
C ALA A 234 9.45 14.48 -24.45
N ASP A 235 8.42 15.31 -24.61
CA ASP A 235 8.44 16.73 -24.31
C ASP A 235 7.95 17.01 -22.89
N ALA A 236 7.07 16.15 -22.36
CA ALA A 236 6.56 16.25 -20.99
C ALA A 236 6.22 14.88 -20.37
N GLY A 237 6.08 14.86 -19.04
CA GLY A 237 5.55 13.73 -18.26
C GLY A 237 5.07 14.18 -16.89
N VAL A 238 4.14 13.46 -16.25
CA VAL A 238 3.72 13.77 -14.86
C VAL A 238 4.57 12.98 -13.87
N GLY A 239 5.21 13.70 -12.94
CA GLY A 239 6.12 13.10 -11.97
C GLY A 239 6.34 13.96 -10.73
N VAL A 240 7.26 13.52 -9.87
CA VAL A 240 7.65 14.24 -8.65
C VAL A 240 8.73 15.29 -8.96
N GLN A 241 8.68 16.44 -8.29
CA GLN A 241 9.64 17.54 -8.50
C GLN A 241 11.10 17.09 -8.32
N ALA A 242 11.37 16.22 -7.35
CA ALA A 242 12.72 15.70 -7.10
C ALA A 242 13.32 15.00 -8.34
N ALA A 243 12.52 14.29 -9.12
CA ALA A 243 12.99 13.64 -10.35
C ALA A 243 13.30 14.65 -11.46
N ALA A 244 12.59 15.78 -11.51
CA ALA A 244 12.92 16.86 -12.44
C ALA A 244 14.26 17.51 -12.05
N GLU A 245 14.44 17.80 -10.75
CA GLU A 245 15.65 18.44 -10.22
C GLU A 245 16.89 17.57 -10.42
N GLU A 246 16.80 16.27 -10.14
CA GLU A 246 17.89 15.31 -10.33
C GLU A 246 18.42 15.29 -11.76
N TYR A 247 17.54 15.46 -12.75
CA TYR A 247 17.87 15.45 -14.17
C TYR A 247 18.04 16.85 -14.79
N GLY A 248 17.97 17.92 -13.98
CA GLY A 248 18.10 19.29 -14.46
C GLY A 248 16.99 19.72 -15.43
N LEU A 249 15.77 19.22 -15.21
CA LEU A 249 14.57 19.45 -16.00
C LEU A 249 13.71 20.56 -15.40
N ASP A 250 12.85 21.16 -16.22
CA ASP A 250 11.91 22.17 -15.79
C ASP A 250 10.65 21.52 -15.22
N PHE A 251 10.02 22.19 -14.24
CA PHE A 251 8.90 21.64 -13.49
C PHE A 251 7.75 22.64 -13.32
N ILE A 252 6.53 22.21 -13.63
CA ILE A 252 5.29 22.96 -13.46
C ILE A 252 4.42 22.22 -12.45
N ALA A 253 4.27 22.79 -11.27
CA ALA A 253 3.57 22.13 -10.17
C ALA A 253 2.07 22.02 -10.39
N LEU A 254 1.51 20.86 -10.08
CA LEU A 254 0.06 20.60 -10.12
C LEU A 254 -0.51 20.43 -8.72
N ARG A 255 0.16 19.68 -7.84
CA ARG A 255 -0.40 19.31 -6.54
C ARG A 255 0.65 18.95 -5.49
N TRP A 256 0.29 19.14 -4.22
CA TRP A 256 0.98 18.54 -3.09
C TRP A 256 0.47 17.13 -2.80
N GLU A 257 1.40 16.20 -2.65
CA GLU A 257 1.16 14.81 -2.30
C GLU A 257 1.77 14.51 -0.93
N LYS A 258 1.06 13.67 -0.18
CA LYS A 258 1.46 13.18 1.13
C LYS A 258 2.00 11.75 0.97
N TYR A 259 3.27 11.56 1.27
CA TYR A 259 3.91 10.25 1.28
C TYR A 259 4.12 9.82 2.73
N ASP A 260 3.49 8.71 3.11
CA ASP A 260 3.51 8.17 4.48
C ASP A 260 4.25 6.82 4.49
N LEU A 261 4.94 6.54 5.59
CA LEU A 261 5.38 5.20 5.94
C LEU A 261 4.40 4.60 6.94
N VAL A 262 4.04 3.34 6.74
CA VAL A 262 3.31 2.53 7.73
C VAL A 262 4.22 1.41 8.16
N VAL A 263 4.36 1.18 9.47
CA VAL A 263 5.25 0.17 10.05
C VAL A 263 4.52 -0.58 11.15
N GLY A 264 4.85 -1.86 11.35
CA GLY A 264 4.36 -2.61 12.51
C GLY A 264 4.73 -1.90 13.82
N ARG A 265 3.81 -1.86 14.79
CA ARG A 265 4.04 -1.08 16.03
C ARG A 265 5.26 -1.57 16.81
N ARG A 266 5.54 -2.87 16.81
CA ARG A 266 6.76 -3.41 17.43
C ARG A 266 7.99 -2.93 16.66
N GLU A 267 7.97 -3.12 15.34
CA GLU A 267 9.07 -2.81 14.42
C GLU A 267 9.42 -1.32 14.40
N TYR A 268 8.45 -0.44 14.69
CA TYR A 268 8.70 0.99 14.87
C TYR A 268 9.81 1.26 15.89
N PHE A 269 9.85 0.51 17.01
CA PHE A 269 10.82 0.72 18.09
C PHE A 269 12.13 -0.06 17.90
N GLU A 270 12.24 -0.86 16.84
CA GLU A 270 13.44 -1.67 16.61
C GLU A 270 14.60 -0.85 16.03
N PRO A 271 15.86 -1.20 16.33
CA PRO A 271 17.03 -0.42 15.90
C PRO A 271 17.09 -0.08 14.40
N PRO A 272 16.75 -0.98 13.46
CA PRO A 272 16.76 -0.66 12.03
C PRO A 272 15.85 0.53 11.67
N PHE A 273 14.62 0.54 12.19
CA PHE A 273 13.67 1.61 11.85
C PHE A 273 14.03 2.91 12.58
N GLN A 274 14.48 2.82 13.84
CA GLN A 274 14.95 4.00 14.57
C GLN A 274 16.20 4.64 13.93
N ALA A 275 17.12 3.85 13.37
CA ALA A 275 18.26 4.38 12.63
C ALA A 275 17.82 5.16 11.36
N LEU A 276 16.81 4.66 10.64
CA LEU A 276 16.22 5.38 9.50
C LEU A 276 15.60 6.71 9.94
N LEU A 277 14.83 6.71 11.04
CA LEU A 277 14.21 7.93 11.55
C LEU A 277 15.24 8.95 12.02
N ALA A 278 16.26 8.53 12.77
CA ALA A 278 17.32 9.40 13.26
C ALA A 278 18.16 10.01 12.13
N PHE A 279 18.32 9.31 11.02
CA PHE A 279 18.98 9.86 9.83
C PHE A 279 18.12 10.92 9.12
N ALA A 280 16.81 10.70 9.09
CA ALA A 280 15.87 11.57 8.40
C ALA A 280 15.45 12.82 9.22
N GLY A 281 15.76 12.86 10.52
CA GLY A 281 15.40 13.96 11.44
C GLY A 281 16.05 13.85 12.80
#